data_AF-A0A433BCS4-F1
#
_entry.id   AF-A0A433BCS4-F1
#
_cell.length_a   1.000
_cell.length_b   1.000
_cell.length_c   1.000
_cell.angle_alpha   90.00
_cell.angle_beta   90.00
_cell.angle_gamma   90.00
#
_symmetry.space_group_name_H-M   'P 1'
#
loop_
_entity.id
_entity.type
_entity.pdbx_description
1 polymer ?
#
loop_
_entity_poly.entity_id
_entity_poly.type
_entity_poly.pdbx_seq_one_letter_code
_entity_poly.pdbx_strand_id
1 'polypeptide(L)' 'MTFLDMLRNAEQQNGSMLCVGLDPEPARFPAQLKGDANKIYDFCARIVDATADLS' A
#
# COMPACT_ATOMS: atom_id res chain seq x y z
N MET A 1 -15.16 -9.05 15.82
CA MET A 1 -14.25 -7.89 15.72
C MET A 1 -14.90 -6.90 14.76
N THR A 2 -15.13 -5.66 15.18
CA THR A 2 -15.69 -4.63 14.29
C THR A 2 -14.55 -3.92 13.54
N PHE A 3 -14.87 -3.18 12.48
CA PHE A 3 -13.89 -2.35 11.77
C PHE A 3 -13.20 -1.35 12.73
N LEU A 4 -13.94 -0.77 13.67
CA LEU A 4 -13.39 0.15 14.66
C LEU A 4 -12.42 -0.54 15.63
N ASP A 5 -12.66 -1.80 15.99
CA ASP A 5 -11.73 -2.57 16.82
C ASP A 5 -10.43 -2.86 16.05
N MET A 6 -10.53 -3.22 14.77
CA MET A 6 -9.37 -3.47 13.92
C MET A 6 -8.54 -2.20 13.72
N LEU A 7 -9.19 -1.06 13.45
CA LEU A 7 -8.53 0.22 13.25
C LEU A 7 -7.78 0.67 14.50
N ARG A 8 -8.40 0.58 15.69
CA ARG A 8 -7.76 0.92 16.96
C ARG A 8 -6.55 0.06 17.26
N ASN A 9 -6.63 -1.24 16.94
CA ASN A 9 -5.50 -2.15 17.14
C ASN A 9 -4.32 -1.80 16.20
N ALA A 10 -4.60 -1.51 14.93
CA ALA A 10 -3.57 -1.10 13.97
C ALA A 10 -2.92 0.23 14.38
N GLU A 11 -3.73 1.23 14.76
CA GLU A 11 -3.23 2.52 15.26
C GLU A 11 -2.27 2.35 16.45
N GLN A 12 -2.66 1.52 17.43
CA GLN A 12 -1.84 1.26 18.60
C GLN A 12 -0.56 0.49 18.27
N GLN A 13 -0.63 -0.49 17.37
CA GLN A 13 0.50 -1.31 16.97
C GLN A 13 1.55 -0.49 16.21
N ASN A 14 1.10 0.36 15.30
CA ASN A 14 1.97 1.09 14.38
C ASN A 14 2.27 2.52 14.87
N GLY A 15 1.59 2.99 15.92
CA GLY A 15 1.74 4.34 16.47
C GLY A 15 1.39 5.42 15.45
N SER A 16 0.49 5.10 14.52
CA SER A 16 0.27 5.86 13.29
C SER A 16 -1.20 5.79 12.87
N MET A 17 -1.69 6.87 12.25
CA MET A 17 -2.99 6.94 11.58
C MET A 17 -2.81 7.12 10.07
N LEU A 18 -1.61 6.81 9.55
CA LEU A 18 -1.30 6.91 8.13
C LEU A 18 -2.08 5.86 7.34
N CYS A 19 -2.77 6.29 6.29
CA CYS A 19 -3.42 5.40 5.34
C CYS A 19 -2.65 5.44 4.01
N VAL A 20 -2.18 4.28 3.55
CA VAL A 20 -1.46 4.16 2.27
C VAL A 20 -2.46 3.78 1.17
N GLY A 21 -2.71 4.72 0.26
CA GLY A 21 -3.51 4.48 -0.94
C GLY A 21 -2.69 3.81 -2.05
N LEU A 22 -3.27 2.80 -2.68
CA LEU A 22 -2.67 2.08 -3.81
C LEU A 22 -3.36 2.48 -5.11
N ASP A 23 -3.05 3.70 -5.58
CA ASP A 23 -3.61 4.29 -6.81
C ASP A 23 -2.55 4.31 -7.93
N PRO A 24 -2.29 3.17 -8.60
CA PRO A 24 -1.27 3.09 -9.64
C PRO A 24 -1.69 3.87 -10.90
N GLU A 25 -0.78 4.69 -11.41
CA GLU A 25 -0.94 5.38 -12.69
C GLU A 25 0.07 4.84 -13.71
N PRO A 26 -0.30 3.87 -14.58
CA PRO A 26 0.64 3.17 -15.46
C PRO A 26 1.45 4.09 -16.39
N ALA A 27 0.91 5.26 -16.75
CA ALA A 27 1.61 6.26 -17.55
C ALA A 27 2.87 6.81 -16.85
N ARG A 28 2.87 6.85 -15.52
CA ARG A 28 3.97 7.35 -14.67
C ARG A 28 4.93 6.25 -14.23
N PHE A 29 4.69 5.01 -14.63
CA PHE A 29 5.56 3.91 -14.24
C PHE A 29 6.98 4.11 -14.79
N PRO A 30 8.01 3.69 -14.05
CA PRO A 30 9.37 3.58 -14.59
C PRO A 30 9.40 2.77 -15.88
N ALA A 31 10.36 3.05 -16.76
CA ALA A 31 10.45 2.40 -18.08
C ALA A 31 10.41 0.86 -18.02
N GLN A 32 10.98 0.27 -16.96
CA GLN A 32 11.03 -1.17 -16.73
C GLN A 32 9.68 -1.80 -16.41
N LEU A 33 8.67 -1.01 -16.03
CA LEU A 33 7.33 -1.46 -15.65
C LEU A 33 6.25 -1.01 -16.66
N LYS A 34 6.62 -0.22 -17.68
CA LYS A 34 5.67 0.26 -18.69
C LYS A 34 5.24 -0.86 -19.65
N GLY A 35 3.97 -0.86 -20.02
CA GLY A 35 3.41 -1.75 -21.04
C GLY A 35 3.05 -3.16 -20.57
N ASP A 36 3.27 -3.48 -19.30
CA ASP A 36 2.87 -4.77 -18.70
C ASP A 36 1.86 -4.53 -17.56
N ALA A 37 0.58 -4.80 -17.85
CA ALA A 37 -0.50 -4.65 -16.87
C ALA A 37 -0.33 -5.56 -15.64
N ASN A 38 0.39 -6.68 -15.77
CA ASN A 38 0.65 -7.57 -14.64
C ASN A 38 1.60 -6.92 -13.62
N LYS A 39 2.37 -5.90 -14.01
CA LYS A 39 3.28 -5.16 -13.13
C LYS A 39 2.58 -4.17 -12.19
N ILE A 40 1.29 -3.91 -12.39
CA ILE A 40 0.51 -3.08 -11.47
C ILE A 40 0.43 -3.73 -10.09
N TYR A 41 0.18 -5.04 -10.04
CA TYR A 41 0.19 -5.78 -8.78
C TYR A 41 1.57 -5.76 -8.12
N ASP A 42 2.63 -6.10 -8.87
CA ASP A 42 4.01 -6.10 -8.35
C ASP A 42 4.41 -4.73 -7.78
N PHE A 43 3.96 -3.65 -8.42
CA PHE A 43 4.21 -2.29 -7.96
C PHE A 43 3.49 -1.99 -6.64
N CYS A 44 2.18 -2.26 -6.57
CA CYS A 44 1.39 -2.01 -5.36
C CYS A 44 1.83 -2.89 -4.18
N ALA A 45 2.13 -4.16 -4.43
CA ALA A 45 2.63 -5.09 -3.41
C ALA A 45 3.94 -4.57 -2.79
N ARG A 46 4.87 -4.08 -3.62
CA ARG A 46 6.12 -3.49 -3.13
C ARG A 46 5.92 -2.22 -2.32
N ILE A 47 4.88 -1.43 -2.59
CA ILE A 47 4.54 -0.27 -1.74
C ILE A 47 4.06 -0.75 -0.38
N VAL A 48 3.14 -1.73 -0.34
CA VAL A 48 2.65 -2.31 0.92
C VAL A 48 3.80 -2.87 1.74
N ASP A 49 4.66 -3.69 1.14
CA ASP A 49 5.80 -4.30 1.83
C ASP A 49 6.76 -3.24 2.41
N ALA A 50 6.96 -2.13 1.69
CA ALA A 50 7.84 -1.04 2.11
C ALA A 50 7.24 -0.12 3.17
N THR A 51 5.93 -0.20 3.43
CA THR A 51 5.23 0.68 4.39
C THR A 51 4.51 -0.08 5.51
N ALA A 52 4.52 -1.42 5.50
CA ALA A 52 3.74 -2.26 6.41
C ALA A 52 4.08 -2.06 7.90
N ASP A 53 5.28 -1.57 8.22
CA ASP A 53 5.73 -1.26 9.59
C ASP A 53 5.45 0.19 10.01
N LEU A 54 4.93 1.02 9.10
CA LEU A 54 4.66 2.45 9.31
C LEU A 54 3.15 2.78 9.40
N SER A 55 2.29 1.89 8.92
CA SER A 55 0.83 2.10 8.79
C SER A 55 0.03 0.98 9.41
#